data_AF-A0A4Y3WIB9-F1
#
_entry.id   AF-A0A4Y3WIB9-F1
#
_cell.length_a   1.000
_cell.length_b   1.000
_cell.length_c   1.000
_cell.angle_alpha   90.00
_cell.angle_beta   90.00
_cell.angle_gamma   90.00
#
_symmetry.space_group_name_H-M   'P 1'
#
loop_
_entity.id
_entity.type
_entity.pdbx_description
1 polymer ?
#
loop_
_entity_poly.entity_id
_entity_poly.type
_entity_poly.pdbx_seq_one_letter_code
_entity_poly.pdbx_strand_id
1 'polypeptide(L)'
;MLTLVKDVGVPVQPAAPPSKPRSRQAPRQRDYNRRRFLGWLRDEVAVLRSVGLGVREIAVRLDIEEYDVLAFCPKPKESVLRRSLPRRAVEALLHGRHAPLGGRTIAKRSRHLVEIASAYTWEELLSEPGVGTVTASEIRLWLQERGASLRLSG
;
A
#
# COMPACT_ATOMS: atom_id res chain seq x y z
N MET A 1 67.07 30.92 58.02
CA MET A 1 65.66 30.55 58.24
C MET A 1 65.06 30.11 56.90
N LEU A 2 64.51 28.89 56.89
CA LEU A 2 63.47 28.31 56.04
C LEU A 2 63.49 28.45 54.49
N THR A 3 63.51 27.26 53.90
CA THR A 3 63.27 26.77 52.52
C THR A 3 61.97 27.24 51.85
N LEU A 4 61.93 27.34 50.50
CA LEU A 4 61.16 26.39 49.65
C LEU A 4 61.41 26.63 48.14
N VAL A 5 61.54 25.53 47.41
CA VAL A 5 61.74 25.36 45.97
C VAL A 5 60.37 25.35 45.25
N LYS A 6 60.29 25.74 43.96
CA LYS A 6 59.92 24.87 42.81
C LYS A 6 59.00 25.47 41.69
N ASP A 7 59.56 25.40 40.47
CA ASP A 7 59.02 25.08 39.12
C ASP A 7 58.02 25.98 38.32
N VAL A 8 58.56 26.45 37.17
CA VAL A 8 58.15 26.27 35.75
C VAL A 8 56.71 26.57 35.28
N GLY A 9 56.61 27.40 34.21
CA GLY A 9 55.41 27.47 33.35
C GLY A 9 55.56 28.36 32.10
N VAL A 10 55.59 27.73 30.93
CA VAL A 10 55.79 28.21 29.53
C VAL A 10 54.61 29.06 29.00
N PRO A 11 54.82 29.99 28.02
CA PRO A 11 53.76 30.90 27.55
C PRO A 11 52.77 30.21 26.59
N VAL A 12 51.47 30.40 26.82
CA VAL A 12 50.37 29.83 26.02
C VAL A 12 49.91 30.84 24.96
N GLN A 13 50.07 30.49 23.69
CA GLN A 13 49.47 31.18 22.54
C GLN A 13 47.95 30.93 22.49
N PRO A 14 47.12 31.89 22.03
CA PRO A 14 45.70 31.65 21.85
C PRO A 14 45.46 30.78 20.60
N ALA A 15 44.81 29.64 20.83
CA ALA A 15 44.46 28.64 19.83
C ALA A 15 43.46 29.18 18.79
N ALA A 16 43.66 28.80 17.53
CA ALA A 16 42.73 29.00 16.42
C ALA A 16 41.33 28.40 16.71
N PRO A 17 40.24 28.94 16.12
CA PRO A 17 38.90 28.41 16.35
C PRO A 17 38.77 27.00 15.75
N PRO A 18 38.03 26.09 16.42
CA PRO A 18 37.86 24.73 15.94
C PRO A 18 37.08 24.71 14.62
N SER A 19 37.65 24.01 13.64
CA SER A 19 37.01 23.65 12.38
C SER A 19 35.68 22.93 12.66
N LYS A 20 34.60 23.44 12.06
CA LYS A 20 33.24 22.90 12.16
C LYS A 20 33.25 21.38 11.96
N PRO A 21 32.62 20.58 12.84
CA PRO A 21 32.53 19.15 12.62
C PRO A 21 31.71 18.89 11.35
N ARG A 22 32.35 18.21 10.40
CA ARG A 22 31.77 17.67 9.17
C ARG A 22 30.45 17.00 9.53
N SER A 23 29.35 17.51 8.98
CA SER A 23 27.99 17.10 9.29
C SER A 23 27.83 15.58 9.19
N ARG A 24 27.78 14.93 10.34
CA ARG A 24 27.39 13.52 10.52
C ARG A 24 25.88 13.44 10.31
N GLN A 25 25.42 13.66 9.07
CA GLN A 25 24.02 13.46 8.72
C GLN A 25 23.69 11.99 9.00
N ALA A 26 22.79 11.80 9.96
CA ALA A 26 22.56 10.55 10.65
C ALA A 26 22.01 9.46 9.70
N PRO A 27 22.31 8.17 9.95
CA PRO A 27 21.78 7.04 9.19
C PRO A 27 20.25 7.12 8.97
N ARG A 28 19.54 7.60 9.99
CA ARG A 28 18.07 7.74 10.02
C ARG A 28 17.53 8.68 8.93
N GLN A 29 18.22 9.76 8.59
CA GLN A 29 17.77 10.70 7.57
C GLN A 29 17.94 10.11 6.16
N ARG A 30 19.01 9.35 5.95
CA ARG A 30 19.28 8.62 4.71
C ARG A 30 18.26 7.51 4.48
N ASP A 31 17.90 6.79 5.54
CA ASP A 31 16.87 5.74 5.50
C ASP A 31 15.47 6.31 5.23
N TYR A 32 15.15 7.45 5.83
CA TYR A 32 13.88 8.15 5.58
C TYR A 32 13.75 8.58 4.11
N ASN A 33 14.78 9.25 3.57
CA ASN A 33 14.80 9.68 2.17
C ASN A 33 14.74 8.47 1.22
N ARG A 34 15.44 7.39 1.55
CA ARG A 34 15.42 6.15 0.76
C ARG A 34 14.05 5.50 0.76
N ARG A 35 13.37 5.39 1.90
CA ARG A 35 12.01 4.83 1.97
C ARG A 35 11.00 5.66 1.16
N ARG A 36 11.08 6.98 1.27
CA ARG A 36 10.22 7.90 0.52
C ARG A 36 10.44 7.76 -0.99
N PHE A 37 11.71 7.72 -1.41
CA PHE A 37 12.09 7.53 -2.81
C PHE A 37 11.60 6.19 -3.35
N LEU A 38 11.83 5.09 -2.63
CA LEU A 38 11.36 3.75 -3.04
C LEU A 38 9.83 3.65 -3.07
N GLY A 39 9.13 4.35 -2.17
CA GLY A 39 7.67 4.45 -2.18
C GLY A 39 7.16 5.17 -3.43
N TRP A 40 7.73 6.34 -3.73
CA TRP A 40 7.43 7.09 -4.95
C TRP A 40 7.70 6.27 -6.21
N LEU A 41 8.87 5.62 -6.30
CA LEU A 41 9.26 4.81 -7.45
C LEU A 41 8.30 3.64 -7.68
N ARG A 42 7.83 3.00 -6.61
CA ARG A 42 6.82 1.93 -6.69
C ARG A 42 5.49 2.44 -7.23
N ASP A 43 5.04 3.60 -6.75
CA ASP A 43 3.76 4.17 -7.17
C ASP A 43 3.83 4.62 -8.64
N GLU A 44 4.96 5.18 -9.08
CA GLU A 44 5.20 5.55 -10.48
C GLU A 44 5.19 4.32 -11.41
N VAL A 45 5.89 3.23 -11.04
CA VAL A 45 5.86 1.97 -11.80
C VAL A 45 4.43 1.41 -11.90
N ALA A 46 3.64 1.51 -10.82
CA ALA A 46 2.25 1.05 -10.83
C ALA A 46 1.36 1.86 -11.79
N VAL A 47 1.52 3.19 -11.82
CA VAL A 47 0.82 4.07 -12.77
C VAL A 47 1.19 3.70 -14.21
N LEU A 48 2.48 3.59 -14.52
CA LEU A 48 2.95 3.28 -15.89
C LEU A 48 2.46 1.90 -16.36
N ARG A 49 2.39 0.89 -15.48
CA ARG A 49 1.78 -0.40 -15.80
C ARG A 49 0.29 -0.30 -16.05
N SER A 50 -0.43 0.54 -15.30
CA SER A 50 -1.89 0.71 -15.45
C SER A 50 -2.30 1.35 -16.78
N VAL A 51 -1.45 2.20 -17.34
CA VAL A 51 -1.65 2.82 -18.66
C VAL A 51 -1.15 1.94 -19.82
N GLY A 52 -0.64 0.73 -19.52
CA GLY A 52 -0.32 -0.29 -20.51
C GLY A 52 1.14 -0.36 -20.96
N LEU A 53 2.07 0.38 -20.33
CA LEU A 53 3.49 0.30 -20.70
C LEU A 53 4.10 -1.07 -20.35
N GLY A 54 4.94 -1.56 -21.25
CA GLY A 54 5.74 -2.78 -21.05
C GLY A 54 6.86 -2.58 -20.03
N VAL A 55 7.36 -3.69 -19.46
CA VAL A 55 8.45 -3.68 -18.45
C VAL A 55 9.69 -2.95 -18.98
N ARG A 56 10.09 -3.25 -20.23
CA ARG A 56 11.24 -2.65 -20.90
C ARG A 56 11.07 -1.14 -21.13
N GLU A 57 9.87 -0.69 -21.49
CA GLU A 57 9.58 0.74 -21.70
C GLU A 57 9.64 1.52 -20.39
N ILE A 58 9.15 0.91 -19.30
CA ILE A 58 9.21 1.50 -17.96
C ILE A 58 10.66 1.58 -17.48
N ALA A 59 11.47 0.53 -17.71
CA ALA A 59 12.89 0.49 -17.35
C ALA A 59 13.65 1.65 -17.99
N VAL A 60 13.49 1.82 -19.31
CA VAL A 60 14.09 2.94 -20.07
C VAL A 60 13.59 4.30 -19.56
N ARG A 61 12.28 4.42 -19.27
CA ARG A 61 11.70 5.71 -18.86
C ARG A 61 12.11 6.15 -17.46
N LEU A 62 12.28 5.21 -16.54
CA LEU A 62 12.66 5.47 -15.16
C LEU A 62 14.17 5.36 -14.91
N ASP A 63 14.94 5.00 -15.94
CA ASP A 63 16.38 4.76 -15.87
C ASP A 63 16.74 3.76 -14.75
N ILE A 64 16.05 2.62 -14.76
CA ILE A 64 16.25 1.51 -13.82
C ILE A 64 16.31 0.17 -14.56
N GLU A 65 16.84 -0.85 -13.91
CA GLU A 65 16.91 -2.20 -14.48
C GLU A 65 15.52 -2.82 -14.66
N GLU A 66 15.32 -3.63 -15.71
CA GLU A 66 14.07 -4.37 -15.91
C GLU A 66 13.73 -5.26 -14.70
N TYR A 67 14.76 -5.82 -14.05
CA TYR A 67 14.60 -6.57 -12.81
C TYR A 67 14.01 -5.73 -11.67
N ASP A 68 14.46 -4.48 -11.54
CA ASP A 68 13.94 -3.54 -10.55
C ASP A 68 12.51 -3.14 -10.89
N VAL A 69 12.19 -2.92 -12.17
CA VAL A 69 10.81 -2.72 -12.61
C VAL A 69 9.94 -3.89 -12.17
N LEU A 70 10.39 -5.14 -12.33
CA LEU A 70 9.65 -6.32 -11.86
C LEU A 70 9.53 -6.40 -10.32
N ALA A 71 10.54 -5.92 -9.60
CA ALA A 71 10.52 -5.86 -8.14
C ALA A 71 9.55 -4.78 -7.60
N PHE A 72 9.44 -3.65 -8.31
CA PHE A 72 8.55 -2.53 -8.00
C PHE A 72 7.18 -2.62 -8.63
N CYS A 73 7.05 -3.41 -9.70
CA CYS A 73 5.76 -3.81 -10.23
C CYS A 73 4.94 -4.24 -9.02
N PRO A 74 3.65 -3.85 -8.97
CA PRO A 74 2.77 -4.53 -8.07
C PRO A 74 2.88 -6.00 -8.48
N LYS A 75 3.65 -6.81 -7.74
CA LYS A 75 3.41 -8.25 -7.78
C LYS A 75 1.91 -8.34 -7.50
N PRO A 76 1.20 -9.32 -8.05
CA PRO A 76 -0.05 -9.74 -7.43
C PRO A 76 0.27 -10.24 -6.01
N LYS A 77 0.76 -9.35 -5.14
CA LYS A 77 0.84 -9.51 -3.71
C LYS A 77 -0.62 -9.50 -3.35
N GLU A 78 -1.13 -10.68 -3.12
CA GLU A 78 -1.87 -11.11 -1.94
C GLU A 78 -2.46 -10.04 -0.98
N SER A 79 -1.83 -8.88 -0.80
CA SER A 79 -2.42 -7.71 -0.12
C SER A 79 -3.50 -6.98 -0.92
N VAL A 80 -3.56 -7.16 -2.24
CA VAL A 80 -4.72 -6.81 -3.06
C VAL A 80 -5.69 -7.99 -3.17
N LEU A 81 -5.17 -9.22 -3.17
CA LEU A 81 -5.98 -10.45 -3.27
C LEU A 81 -6.74 -10.76 -1.95
N ARG A 82 -6.42 -10.06 -0.85
CA ARG A 82 -7.20 -9.98 0.40
C ARG A 82 -7.92 -8.64 0.56
N ARG A 83 -8.31 -7.97 -0.52
CA ARG A 83 -9.21 -6.81 -0.44
C ARG A 83 -10.55 -7.31 0.12
N SER A 84 -10.71 -7.11 1.42
CA SER A 84 -12.02 -7.07 2.04
C SER A 84 -12.91 -6.24 1.13
N LEU A 85 -14.05 -6.83 0.77
CA LEU A 85 -15.12 -6.07 0.15
C LEU A 85 -15.39 -4.82 1.04
N PRO A 86 -15.59 -3.63 0.46
CA PRO A 86 -15.81 -2.42 1.26
C PRO A 86 -17.00 -2.63 2.20
N ARG A 87 -16.93 -2.02 3.39
CA ARG A 87 -17.92 -2.25 4.45
C ARG A 87 -19.37 -2.08 3.96
N ARG A 88 -19.62 -1.07 3.13
CA ARG A 88 -20.95 -0.80 2.55
C ARG A 88 -21.45 -1.95 1.67
N ALA A 89 -20.57 -2.49 0.82
CA ALA A 89 -20.88 -3.65 -0.01
C ALA A 89 -21.10 -4.91 0.86
N VAL A 90 -20.33 -5.09 1.94
CA VAL A 90 -20.55 -6.20 2.88
C VAL A 90 -21.90 -6.07 3.57
N GLU A 91 -22.23 -4.89 4.10
CA GLU A 91 -23.52 -4.62 4.74
C GLU A 91 -24.67 -4.85 3.75
N ALA A 92 -24.55 -4.36 2.51
CA ALA A 92 -25.55 -4.60 1.46
C ALA A 92 -25.74 -6.10 1.18
N LEU A 93 -24.68 -6.89 1.08
CA LEU A 93 -24.81 -8.34 0.86
C LEU A 93 -25.36 -9.08 2.08
N LEU A 94 -25.00 -8.66 3.30
CA LEU A 94 -25.47 -9.30 4.53
C LEU A 94 -26.94 -9.01 4.83
N HIS A 95 -27.50 -7.92 4.31
CA HIS A 95 -28.86 -7.48 4.58
C HIS A 95 -29.78 -7.44 3.35
N GLY A 96 -29.22 -7.62 2.15
CA GLY A 96 -29.96 -7.58 0.90
C GLY A 96 -30.77 -8.85 0.63
N ARG A 97 -31.45 -8.86 -0.52
CA ARG A 97 -32.45 -9.88 -0.87
C ARG A 97 -31.93 -11.32 -0.86
N HIS A 98 -30.70 -11.54 -1.30
CA HIS A 98 -30.09 -12.88 -1.42
C HIS A 98 -29.33 -13.30 -0.16
N ALA A 99 -29.30 -12.46 0.88
CA ALA A 99 -28.63 -12.75 2.14
C ALA A 99 -29.04 -14.10 2.80
N PRO A 100 -30.32 -14.53 2.76
CA PRO A 100 -30.73 -15.80 3.34
C PRO A 100 -30.02 -17.04 2.75
N LEU A 101 -29.47 -16.95 1.53
CA LEU A 101 -28.71 -18.05 0.92
C LEU A 101 -27.49 -18.44 1.77
N GLY A 102 -26.83 -17.47 2.40
CA GLY A 102 -25.71 -17.72 3.30
C GLY A 102 -26.10 -18.16 4.72
N GLY A 103 -27.39 -18.37 5.00
CA GLY A 103 -27.91 -18.89 6.26
C GLY A 103 -28.59 -17.87 7.18
N ARG A 104 -29.10 -18.35 8.32
CA ARG A 104 -29.98 -17.57 9.23
C ARG A 104 -29.27 -16.51 10.08
N THR A 105 -27.95 -16.61 10.29
CA THR A 105 -27.19 -15.69 11.16
C THR A 105 -26.22 -14.85 10.34
N ILE A 106 -25.93 -13.63 10.78
CA ILE A 106 -24.94 -12.75 10.13
C ILE A 106 -23.58 -13.44 10.03
N ALA A 107 -23.15 -14.15 11.07
CA ALA A 107 -21.88 -14.88 11.09
C ALA A 107 -21.82 -16.04 10.07
N LYS A 108 -22.96 -16.68 9.74
CA LYS A 108 -23.01 -17.66 8.65
C LYS A 108 -22.99 -16.98 7.30
N ARG A 109 -23.77 -15.90 7.13
CA ARG A 109 -23.82 -15.12 5.89
C ARG A 109 -22.48 -14.50 5.50
N SER A 110 -21.72 -14.02 6.47
CA SER A 110 -20.38 -13.44 6.23
C SER A 110 -19.36 -14.45 5.68
N ARG A 111 -19.57 -15.75 5.94
CA ARG A 111 -18.74 -16.84 5.38
C ARG A 111 -19.14 -17.22 3.95
N HIS A 112 -20.36 -16.87 3.53
CA HIS A 112 -20.95 -17.23 2.24
C HIS A 112 -21.20 -16.00 1.36
N LEU A 113 -20.43 -14.91 1.54
CA LEU A 113 -20.60 -13.68 0.77
C LEU A 113 -20.44 -13.90 -0.74
N VAL A 114 -19.58 -14.84 -1.17
CA VAL A 114 -19.40 -15.16 -2.59
C VAL A 114 -20.69 -15.73 -3.17
N GLU A 115 -21.28 -16.71 -2.49
CA GLU A 115 -22.53 -17.36 -2.89
C GLU A 115 -23.70 -16.36 -2.93
N ILE A 116 -23.82 -15.54 -1.90
CA ILE A 116 -24.82 -14.46 -1.84
C ILE A 116 -24.62 -13.48 -3.00
N ALA A 117 -23.40 -13.00 -3.22
CA ALA A 117 -23.11 -12.01 -4.25
C ALA A 117 -23.31 -12.57 -5.67
N SER A 118 -22.95 -13.84 -5.91
CA SER A 118 -23.15 -14.48 -7.22
C SER A 118 -24.61 -14.68 -7.60
N ALA A 119 -25.52 -14.67 -6.63
CA ALA A 119 -26.96 -14.80 -6.89
C ALA A 119 -27.58 -13.53 -7.51
N TYR A 120 -26.95 -12.38 -7.31
CA TYR A 120 -27.43 -11.11 -7.87
C TYR A 120 -27.21 -11.01 -9.37
N THR A 121 -28.17 -10.42 -10.07
CA THR A 121 -27.89 -9.74 -11.35
C THR A 121 -27.34 -8.34 -11.12
N TRP A 122 -26.85 -7.70 -12.19
CA TRP A 122 -26.36 -6.33 -12.13
C TRP A 122 -27.45 -5.33 -11.70
N GLU A 123 -28.66 -5.47 -12.23
CA GLU A 123 -29.81 -4.61 -11.92
C GLU A 123 -30.31 -4.83 -10.50
N GLU A 124 -30.29 -6.09 -10.02
CA GLU A 124 -30.65 -6.41 -8.64
C GLU A 124 -29.68 -5.74 -7.66
N LEU A 125 -28.37 -5.76 -7.95
CA LEU A 125 -27.39 -5.05 -7.13
C LEU A 125 -27.64 -3.55 -7.09
N LEU A 126 -27.92 -2.91 -8.23
CA LEU A 126 -28.20 -1.47 -8.28
C LEU A 126 -29.51 -1.09 -7.58
N SER A 127 -30.40 -2.06 -7.38
CA SER A 127 -31.66 -1.87 -6.65
C SER A 127 -31.50 -2.04 -5.14
N GLU A 128 -30.35 -2.53 -4.66
CA GLU A 128 -30.11 -2.71 -3.23
C GLU A 128 -29.82 -1.37 -2.53
N PRO A 129 -30.36 -1.15 -1.32
CA PRO A 129 -30.13 0.08 -0.56
C PRO A 129 -28.63 0.30 -0.30
N GLY A 130 -28.13 1.47 -0.69
CA GLY A 130 -26.73 1.85 -0.48
C GLY A 130 -25.74 1.25 -1.49
N VAL A 131 -26.22 0.54 -2.52
CA VAL A 131 -25.41 0.03 -3.62
C VAL A 131 -25.57 0.94 -4.84
N GLY A 132 -24.58 1.79 -5.08
CA GLY A 132 -24.45 2.54 -6.33
C GLY A 132 -23.63 1.78 -7.38
N THR A 133 -23.46 2.37 -8.56
CA THR A 133 -22.65 1.83 -9.66
C THR A 133 -21.21 1.51 -9.25
N VAL A 134 -20.60 2.36 -8.41
CA VAL A 134 -19.26 2.14 -7.85
C VAL A 134 -19.25 0.87 -7.00
N THR A 135 -20.18 0.75 -6.05
CA THR A 135 -20.27 -0.40 -5.14
C THR A 135 -20.60 -1.71 -5.88
N ALA A 136 -21.48 -1.66 -6.88
CA ALA A 136 -21.77 -2.81 -7.73
C ALA A 136 -20.54 -3.24 -8.54
N SER A 137 -19.74 -2.28 -9.04
CA SER A 137 -18.48 -2.57 -9.73
C SER A 137 -17.45 -3.20 -8.80
N GLU A 138 -17.33 -2.71 -7.56
CA GLU A 138 -16.46 -3.29 -6.54
C GLU A 138 -16.85 -4.75 -6.22
N ILE A 139 -18.15 -5.04 -6.08
CA ILE A 139 -18.66 -6.40 -5.86
C ILE A 139 -18.35 -7.31 -7.06
N ARG A 140 -18.57 -6.82 -8.28
CA ARG A 140 -18.27 -7.58 -9.51
C ARG A 140 -16.79 -7.92 -9.63
N LEU A 141 -15.91 -6.93 -9.42
CA LEU A 141 -14.46 -7.15 -9.43
C LEU A 141 -14.04 -8.12 -8.34
N TRP A 142 -14.58 -7.96 -7.13
CA TRP A 142 -14.32 -8.85 -6.00
C TRP A 142 -14.72 -10.31 -6.27
N LEU A 143 -15.83 -10.54 -6.99
CA LEU A 143 -16.25 -11.86 -7.46
C LEU A 143 -15.31 -12.42 -8.54
N GLN A 144 -14.97 -11.62 -9.54
CA GLN A 144 -14.08 -12.03 -10.63
C GLN A 144 -12.71 -12.48 -10.10
N GLU A 145 -12.16 -11.75 -9.13
CA GLU A 145 -10.92 -12.13 -8.43
C GLU A 145 -11.02 -13.49 -7.72
N ARG A 146 -12.23 -13.95 -7.39
CA ARG A 146 -12.51 -15.23 -6.73
C ARG A 146 -12.98 -16.31 -7.69
N GLY A 147 -12.90 -16.06 -9.00
CA GLY A 147 -13.35 -16.99 -10.04
C GLY A 147 -14.88 -17.13 -10.12
N ALA A 148 -15.61 -16.20 -9.50
CA ALA A 148 -17.06 -16.14 -9.53
C ALA A 148 -17.54 -14.95 -10.39
N SER A 149 -18.81 -14.96 -10.73
CA SER A 149 -19.44 -13.87 -11.47
C SER A 149 -20.86 -13.64 -10.98
N LEU A 150 -21.40 -12.48 -11.33
CA LEU A 150 -22.82 -12.20 -11.11
C LEU A 150 -23.67 -13.12 -11.98
N ARG A 151 -24.89 -13.38 -11.54
CA ARG A 151 -25.89 -14.08 -12.34
C ARG A 151 -26.18 -13.25 -13.59
N LEU A 152 -26.18 -13.91 -14.75
CA LEU A 152 -26.60 -13.30 -16.00
C LEU A 152 -28.08 -12.90 -15.88
N SER A 153 -28.40 -11.68 -16.28
CA SER A 153 -29.80 -11.24 -16.39
C SER A 153 -30.46 -12.07 -17.48
N GLY A 154 -31.46 -12.85 -17.10
CA GLY A 154 -32.29 -13.65 -18.00
C GLY A 154 -33.50 -12.87 -18.50
#